data_AF-A0A1B6JSN4-F1
#
_entry.id   AF-A0A1B6JSN4-F1
#
_cell.length_a   1.000
_cell.length_b   1.000
_cell.length_c   1.000
_cell.angle_alpha   90.00
_cell.angle_beta   90.00
_cell.angle_gamma   90.00
#
_symmetry.space_group_name_H-M   'P 1'
#
loop_
_entity.id
_entity.type
_entity.pdbx_description
1 polymer ?
#
loop_
_entity_poly.entity_id
_entity_poly.type
_entity_poly.pdbx_seq_one_letter_code
_entity_poly.pdbx_strand_id
1 'polypeptide(L)'
;QDMYFCVYHQLLTTSAHTAVLLLVFSLKDSAAAQLRQCQFWLSFLQARIPATEPLGPNGVSGNMPHVILVATHADSTHTPRDHTGQYVSEQARSMCASLAEHYHATFHIHPTPVVLDTHQANSPGVKLLKSIVQNVRTAMIQRMPQMTGFCEAVRSWLPSLRKSAQSFPVVSWDGFVDAVRAQVNPLADQKHFSELLTQLQHMGEVIYLKSAEGCLHPDLLVLSPQWLCGPVLGQLLSIDFVAHARITGCYTVEDFQAAFPQTDALGLLRVLETMQLCIECEVDGDLEYEFPCYNLVEALEGLWEENDPRYRGAVYGGVRLHSPQGTVHLLHSVFPRIQIQLRRTVISYRDSDSDLYQWFHGSKLCSGLIESLVTLESSSHTQHSEWIEIKVRGPPTTGPVCFFFIEEILDVIDQVLVEMCPGLSVEKHVLSALDLRNHCGASYCFPPDQLMLALLSEERLNSRLYNPLAECYETLAELITFNSNEVREMLLAADQLSVKCLSTVCRQQLCALLDPPEPLGKDWCLLAVQLALQDKIAAIEASENSPTATLLDIYQGSIGLLIQKLGELGREDARDVLLRSAPLYRINFDLMQTQETPSDSSQNLSR
;
A
#
# COMPACT_ATOMS: atom_id res chain seq x y z
N GLN A 1 2.10 -18.30 7.83
CA GLN A 1 1.32 -17.95 6.61
C GLN A 1 1.57 -16.49 6.23
N ASP A 2 1.74 -15.61 7.20
CA ASP A 2 1.94 -14.17 7.02
C ASP A 2 3.17 -13.79 6.18
N MET A 3 4.20 -14.63 6.17
CA MET A 3 5.39 -14.43 5.34
C MET A 3 5.06 -14.31 3.84
N TYR A 4 4.00 -14.99 3.37
CA TYR A 4 3.60 -14.87 1.96
C TYR A 4 2.99 -13.50 1.66
N PHE A 5 2.49 -12.77 2.64
CA PHE A 5 1.81 -11.48 2.43
C PHE A 5 2.70 -10.41 1.80
N CYS A 6 4.03 -10.51 2.00
CA CYS A 6 4.98 -9.56 1.41
C CYS A 6 5.07 -9.68 -0.12
N VAL A 7 4.78 -10.85 -0.71
CA VAL A 7 4.90 -11.07 -2.17
C VAL A 7 3.58 -10.98 -2.94
N TYR A 8 2.42 -10.94 -2.26
CA TYR A 8 1.12 -10.96 -2.94
C TYR A 8 0.94 -9.81 -3.95
N HIS A 9 1.45 -8.61 -3.65
CA HIS A 9 1.31 -7.45 -4.53
C HIS A 9 1.99 -7.66 -5.90
N GLN A 10 3.02 -8.49 -6.00
CA GLN A 10 3.72 -8.81 -7.26
C GLN A 10 3.03 -9.91 -8.06
N LEU A 11 2.23 -10.73 -7.38
CA LEU A 11 1.50 -11.85 -7.98
C LEU A 11 0.06 -11.47 -8.35
N LEU A 12 -0.51 -10.47 -7.67
CA LEU A 12 -1.78 -9.89 -8.04
C LEU A 12 -1.59 -9.07 -9.32
N THR A 13 -2.33 -9.43 -10.36
CA THR A 13 -2.30 -8.69 -11.62
C THR A 13 -2.83 -7.29 -11.39
N THR A 14 -2.17 -6.27 -11.94
CA THR A 14 -2.73 -4.90 -12.01
C THR A 14 -4.09 -4.85 -12.70
N SER A 15 -4.42 -5.87 -13.51
CA SER A 15 -5.72 -6.11 -14.12
C SER A 15 -6.61 -7.04 -13.30
N ALA A 16 -6.94 -6.66 -12.07
CA ALA A 16 -7.81 -7.42 -11.20
C ALA A 16 -9.19 -7.76 -11.83
N HIS A 17 -9.67 -6.98 -12.81
CA HIS A 17 -10.91 -7.29 -13.55
C HIS A 17 -10.90 -8.65 -14.27
N THR A 18 -9.72 -9.22 -14.54
CA THR A 18 -9.58 -10.57 -15.12
C THR A 18 -9.40 -11.68 -14.08
N ALA A 19 -9.51 -11.38 -12.78
CA ALA A 19 -9.34 -12.35 -11.71
C ALA A 19 -10.68 -12.88 -11.18
N VAL A 20 -10.67 -14.17 -10.83
CA VAL A 20 -11.75 -14.85 -10.10
C VAL A 20 -11.18 -15.35 -8.78
N LEU A 21 -11.71 -14.82 -7.68
CA LEU A 21 -11.26 -15.06 -6.32
C LEU A 21 -12.28 -15.96 -5.60
N LEU A 22 -11.84 -17.13 -5.15
CA LEU A 22 -12.64 -18.03 -4.34
C LEU A 22 -12.32 -17.79 -2.87
N LEU A 23 -13.21 -17.11 -2.16
CA LEU A 23 -13.05 -16.83 -0.73
C LEU A 23 -13.64 -17.99 0.08
N VAL A 24 -12.77 -18.86 0.58
CA VAL A 24 -13.15 -20.09 1.28
C VAL A 24 -13.19 -19.87 2.78
N PHE A 25 -14.28 -20.26 3.44
CA PHE A 25 -14.42 -20.19 4.90
C PHE A 25 -15.11 -21.45 5.45
N SER A 26 -14.96 -21.69 6.76
CA SER A 26 -15.50 -22.89 7.44
C SER A 26 -16.82 -22.59 8.12
N LEU A 27 -17.85 -23.42 7.89
CA LEU A 27 -19.09 -23.35 8.65
C LEU A 27 -18.94 -23.81 10.11
N LYS A 28 -17.84 -24.50 10.45
CA LYS A 28 -17.55 -24.91 11.85
C LYS A 28 -17.22 -23.72 12.75
N ASP A 29 -16.72 -22.63 12.15
CA ASP A 29 -16.37 -21.43 12.89
C ASP A 29 -17.62 -20.65 13.30
N SER A 30 -17.52 -19.86 14.37
CA SER A 30 -18.64 -18.99 14.78
C SER A 30 -18.93 -17.92 13.72
N ALA A 31 -20.16 -17.40 13.68
CA ALA A 31 -20.55 -16.36 12.73
C ALA A 31 -19.59 -15.14 12.73
N ALA A 32 -19.19 -14.72 13.93
CA ALA A 32 -18.24 -13.62 14.11
C ALA A 32 -16.82 -13.95 13.63
N ALA A 33 -16.40 -15.21 13.68
CA ALA A 33 -15.10 -15.63 13.14
C ALA A 33 -15.15 -15.71 11.61
N GLN A 34 -16.22 -16.27 11.03
CA GLN A 34 -16.43 -16.31 9.57
C GLN A 34 -16.41 -14.90 8.97
N LEU A 35 -17.16 -13.97 9.56
CA LEU A 35 -17.21 -12.58 9.11
C LEU A 35 -15.84 -11.91 9.20
N ARG A 36 -15.14 -12.01 10.34
CA ARG A 36 -13.81 -11.42 10.53
C ARG A 36 -12.78 -11.96 9.54
N GLN A 37 -12.75 -13.26 9.29
CA GLN A 37 -11.85 -13.87 8.30
C GLN A 37 -12.15 -13.37 6.88
N CYS A 38 -13.43 -13.29 6.50
CA CYS A 38 -13.82 -12.79 5.18
C CYS A 38 -13.47 -11.31 5.00
N GLN A 39 -13.75 -10.48 6.00
CA GLN A 39 -13.40 -9.05 6.02
C GLN A 39 -11.89 -8.84 5.97
N PHE A 40 -11.11 -9.65 6.70
CA PHE A 40 -9.65 -9.60 6.63
C PHE A 40 -9.17 -9.80 5.19
N TRP A 41 -9.58 -10.89 4.53
CA TRP A 41 -9.13 -11.18 3.17
C TRP A 41 -9.59 -10.13 2.15
N LEU A 42 -10.83 -9.66 2.24
CA LEU A 42 -11.34 -8.63 1.35
C LEU A 42 -10.62 -7.29 1.55
N SER A 43 -10.35 -6.89 2.81
CA SER A 43 -9.57 -5.68 3.12
C SER A 43 -8.12 -5.81 2.67
N PHE A 44 -7.50 -6.99 2.87
CA PHE A 44 -6.15 -7.28 2.44
C PHE A 44 -5.98 -7.17 0.92
N LEU A 45 -6.97 -7.67 0.17
CA LEU A 45 -7.01 -7.59 -1.28
C LEU A 45 -7.37 -6.17 -1.75
N GLN A 46 -8.34 -5.50 -1.13
CA GLN A 46 -8.71 -4.11 -1.44
C GLN A 46 -7.51 -3.19 -1.31
N ALA A 47 -6.74 -3.33 -0.23
CA ALA A 47 -5.52 -2.57 -0.03
C ALA A 47 -4.54 -2.71 -1.21
N ARG A 48 -4.48 -3.88 -1.86
CA ARG A 48 -3.51 -4.19 -2.95
C ARG A 48 -4.04 -3.94 -4.35
N ILE A 49 -5.36 -3.85 -4.52
CA ILE A 49 -5.99 -3.65 -5.82
C ILE A 49 -6.20 -2.15 -6.03
N PRO A 50 -5.49 -1.51 -6.97
CA PRO A 50 -5.66 -0.09 -7.22
C PRO A 50 -7.05 0.18 -7.82
N ALA A 51 -7.73 1.20 -7.29
CA ALA A 51 -8.87 1.80 -7.97
C ALA A 51 -8.38 2.49 -9.26
N THR A 52 -9.10 2.30 -10.36
CA THR A 52 -8.74 2.86 -11.67
C THR A 52 -9.75 3.91 -12.09
N GLU A 53 -9.26 5.10 -12.44
CA GLU A 53 -10.07 6.14 -13.05
C GLU A 53 -10.31 5.88 -14.55
N PRO A 54 -11.41 6.37 -15.13
CA PRO A 54 -12.50 7.10 -14.47
C PRO A 54 -13.36 6.20 -13.56
N LEU A 55 -13.85 6.75 -12.45
CA LEU A 55 -14.73 6.03 -11.52
C LEU A 55 -16.16 6.04 -12.07
N GLY A 56 -16.80 4.87 -12.09
CA GLY A 56 -18.22 4.73 -12.38
C GLY A 56 -19.11 5.15 -11.22
N PRO A 57 -20.44 5.16 -11.40
CA PRO A 57 -21.41 5.53 -10.36
C PRO A 57 -21.19 4.79 -9.04
N ASN A 58 -21.37 5.50 -7.93
CA ASN A 58 -21.08 5.06 -6.56
C ASN A 58 -19.60 4.71 -6.34
N GLY A 59 -18.68 5.33 -7.10
CA GLY A 59 -17.24 5.09 -6.96
C GLY A 59 -16.76 3.75 -7.50
N VAL A 60 -17.58 3.06 -8.29
CA VAL A 60 -17.26 1.74 -8.84
C VAL A 60 -16.00 1.81 -9.73
N SER A 61 -14.97 1.04 -9.39
CA SER A 61 -13.73 0.96 -10.17
C SER A 61 -13.92 0.14 -11.44
N GLY A 62 -13.22 0.48 -12.53
CA GLY A 62 -13.14 -0.39 -13.71
C GLY A 62 -12.38 -1.70 -13.46
N ASN A 63 -11.56 -1.74 -12.41
CA ASN A 63 -10.64 -2.83 -12.11
C ASN A 63 -11.10 -3.74 -10.95
N MET A 64 -12.27 -4.37 -11.08
CA MET A 64 -12.85 -5.17 -9.99
C MET A 64 -12.79 -6.69 -10.25
N PRO A 65 -12.17 -7.48 -9.37
CA PRO A 65 -12.21 -8.93 -9.48
C PRO A 65 -13.57 -9.50 -9.08
N HIS A 66 -13.86 -10.69 -9.61
CA HIS A 66 -15.04 -11.46 -9.23
C HIS A 66 -14.76 -12.28 -7.99
N VAL A 67 -15.56 -12.12 -6.94
CA VAL A 67 -15.42 -12.87 -5.68
C VAL A 67 -16.57 -13.84 -5.53
N ILE A 68 -16.27 -15.10 -5.25
CA ILE A 68 -17.26 -16.13 -4.93
C ILE A 68 -16.96 -16.63 -3.52
N LEU A 69 -17.93 -16.45 -2.61
CA LEU A 69 -17.86 -16.98 -1.26
C LEU A 69 -18.16 -18.48 -1.27
N VAL A 70 -17.29 -19.26 -0.63
CA VAL A 70 -17.38 -20.72 -0.58
C VAL A 70 -17.36 -21.18 0.87
N ALA A 71 -18.52 -21.60 1.37
CA ALA A 71 -18.69 -22.14 2.72
C ALA A 71 -18.46 -23.65 2.72
N THR A 72 -17.49 -24.12 3.50
CA THR A 72 -17.10 -25.53 3.61
C THR A 72 -17.65 -26.19 4.87
N HIS A 73 -17.48 -27.51 5.00
CA HIS A 73 -17.86 -28.31 6.17
C HIS A 73 -19.38 -28.39 6.44
N ALA A 74 -20.20 -28.23 5.39
CA ALA A 74 -21.66 -28.31 5.51
C ALA A 74 -22.16 -29.68 6.00
N ASP A 75 -21.38 -30.74 5.75
CA ASP A 75 -21.57 -32.10 6.24
C ASP A 75 -21.47 -32.19 7.77
N SER A 76 -20.55 -31.43 8.37
CA SER A 76 -20.22 -31.48 9.79
C SER A 76 -21.15 -30.61 10.65
N THR A 77 -21.85 -29.64 10.05
CA THR A 77 -22.64 -28.62 10.75
C THR A 77 -24.16 -28.84 10.65
N HIS A 78 -24.60 -30.03 10.23
CA HIS A 78 -26.01 -30.37 10.02
C HIS A 78 -26.76 -29.33 9.16
N THR A 79 -26.07 -28.72 8.19
CA THR A 79 -26.62 -27.65 7.37
C THR A 79 -27.81 -28.18 6.54
N PRO A 80 -28.94 -27.44 6.47
CA PRO A 80 -30.10 -27.90 5.72
C PRO A 80 -29.81 -27.94 4.22
N ARG A 81 -30.59 -28.77 3.51
CA ARG A 81 -30.58 -28.86 2.06
C ARG A 81 -31.86 -28.30 1.47
N ASP A 82 -31.76 -27.68 0.29
CA ASP A 82 -32.92 -27.26 -0.47
C ASP A 82 -33.56 -28.42 -1.26
N HIS A 83 -34.61 -28.10 -2.03
CA HIS A 83 -35.29 -29.06 -2.90
C HIS A 83 -34.42 -29.58 -4.05
N THR A 84 -33.30 -28.93 -4.35
CA THR A 84 -32.32 -29.38 -5.35
C THR A 84 -31.21 -30.25 -4.75
N GLY A 85 -31.25 -30.47 -3.43
CA GLY A 85 -30.26 -31.24 -2.69
C GLY A 85 -28.97 -30.47 -2.39
N GLN A 86 -28.94 -29.17 -2.61
CA GLN A 86 -27.82 -28.29 -2.30
C GLN A 86 -27.87 -27.84 -0.85
N TYR A 87 -26.70 -27.75 -0.20
CA TYR A 87 -26.63 -27.16 1.13
C TYR A 87 -26.92 -25.67 1.10
N VAL A 88 -27.56 -25.19 2.15
CA VAL A 88 -27.99 -23.80 2.25
C VAL A 88 -27.76 -23.28 3.66
N SER A 89 -27.12 -22.10 3.76
CA SER A 89 -26.91 -21.40 5.03
C SER A 89 -27.42 -19.97 4.92
N GLU A 90 -28.47 -19.65 5.69
CA GLU A 90 -29.04 -18.30 5.73
C GLU A 90 -28.07 -17.30 6.34
N GLN A 91 -27.32 -17.74 7.35
CA GLN A 91 -26.24 -16.96 7.96
C GLN A 91 -25.17 -16.60 6.91
N ALA A 92 -24.74 -17.56 6.09
CA ALA A 92 -23.77 -17.29 5.03
C ALA A 92 -24.33 -16.34 3.97
N ARG A 93 -25.63 -16.45 3.65
CA ARG A 93 -26.30 -15.53 2.71
C ARG A 93 -26.36 -14.10 3.22
N SER A 94 -26.77 -13.90 4.47
CA SER A 94 -26.81 -12.59 5.11
C SER A 94 -25.41 -11.97 5.19
N MET A 95 -24.40 -12.77 5.57
CA MET A 95 -23.00 -12.33 5.55
C MET A 95 -22.55 -11.93 4.13
N CYS A 96 -22.85 -12.75 3.12
CA CYS A 96 -22.51 -12.46 1.73
C CYS A 96 -23.13 -11.15 1.23
N ALA A 97 -24.41 -10.88 1.56
CA ALA A 97 -25.08 -9.64 1.21
C ALA A 97 -24.41 -8.43 1.89
N SER A 98 -24.11 -8.52 3.19
CA SER A 98 -23.42 -7.46 3.93
C SER A 98 -22.02 -7.17 3.38
N LEU A 99 -21.26 -8.20 3.00
CA LEU A 99 -19.95 -8.02 2.38
C LEU A 99 -20.07 -7.43 0.97
N ALA A 100 -21.04 -7.88 0.18
CA ALA A 100 -21.28 -7.34 -1.17
C ALA A 100 -21.64 -5.85 -1.13
N GLU A 101 -22.42 -5.42 -0.13
CA GLU A 101 -22.74 -4.02 0.11
C GLU A 101 -21.51 -3.23 0.56
N HIS A 102 -20.74 -3.72 1.53
CA HIS A 102 -19.58 -2.99 2.05
C HIS A 102 -18.45 -2.81 1.03
N TYR A 103 -18.25 -3.79 0.15
CA TYR A 103 -17.12 -3.86 -0.78
C TYR A 103 -17.52 -3.59 -2.25
N HIS A 104 -18.72 -3.04 -2.48
CA HIS A 104 -19.33 -2.92 -3.81
C HIS A 104 -18.50 -2.11 -4.83
N ALA A 105 -17.71 -1.14 -4.36
CA ALA A 105 -16.91 -0.26 -5.20
C ALA A 105 -15.61 -0.91 -5.71
N THR A 106 -15.18 -1.99 -5.06
CA THR A 106 -13.89 -2.68 -5.33
C THR A 106 -14.07 -4.09 -5.86
N PHE A 107 -15.17 -4.79 -5.54
CA PHE A 107 -15.35 -6.20 -5.89
C PHE A 107 -16.70 -6.51 -6.52
N HIS A 108 -16.69 -7.43 -7.47
CA HIS A 108 -17.90 -8.10 -7.96
C HIS A 108 -18.19 -9.36 -7.14
N ILE A 109 -18.85 -9.19 -6.00
CA ILE A 109 -19.19 -10.33 -5.14
C ILE A 109 -20.44 -11.04 -5.67
N HIS A 110 -20.33 -12.35 -5.94
CA HIS A 110 -21.45 -13.17 -6.35
C HIS A 110 -22.55 -13.17 -5.27
N PRO A 111 -23.82 -12.90 -5.60
CA PRO A 111 -24.86 -12.59 -4.61
C PRO A 111 -25.26 -13.75 -3.70
N THR A 112 -24.92 -14.99 -4.07
CA THR A 112 -25.21 -16.18 -3.28
C THR A 112 -23.92 -16.95 -2.99
N PRO A 113 -23.62 -17.27 -1.72
CA PRO A 113 -22.46 -18.09 -1.38
C PRO A 113 -22.72 -19.54 -1.80
N VAL A 114 -21.65 -20.25 -2.18
CA VAL A 114 -21.72 -21.69 -2.45
C VAL A 114 -21.43 -22.44 -1.17
N VAL A 115 -22.37 -23.28 -0.74
CA VAL A 115 -22.20 -24.12 0.45
C VAL A 115 -21.93 -25.56 0.02
N LEU A 116 -20.81 -26.14 0.45
CA LEU A 116 -20.36 -27.44 -0.02
C LEU A 116 -19.82 -28.36 1.07
N ASP A 117 -20.02 -29.65 0.84
CA ASP A 117 -19.31 -30.76 1.47
C ASP A 117 -18.08 -31.06 0.61
N THR A 118 -16.89 -30.79 1.16
CA THR A 118 -15.60 -30.98 0.48
C THR A 118 -15.22 -32.46 0.30
N HIS A 119 -15.86 -33.38 1.03
CA HIS A 119 -15.59 -34.82 0.90
C HIS A 119 -16.30 -35.45 -0.31
N GLN A 120 -17.24 -34.73 -0.94
CA GLN A 120 -18.00 -35.21 -2.09
C GLN A 120 -17.72 -34.39 -3.35
N ALA A 121 -16.71 -34.79 -4.13
CA ALA A 121 -16.27 -34.11 -5.35
C ALA A 121 -17.37 -33.95 -6.44
N ASN A 122 -18.40 -34.80 -6.41
CA ASN A 122 -19.52 -34.78 -7.35
C ASN A 122 -20.83 -34.25 -6.74
N SER A 123 -20.75 -33.59 -5.59
CA SER A 123 -21.91 -33.01 -4.92
C SER A 123 -22.60 -31.92 -5.77
N PRO A 124 -23.90 -31.69 -5.58
CA PRO A 124 -24.62 -30.58 -6.22
C PRO A 124 -23.92 -29.22 -6.02
N GLY A 125 -23.36 -28.97 -4.83
CA GLY A 125 -22.63 -27.73 -4.52
C GLY A 125 -21.35 -27.54 -5.36
N VAL A 126 -20.55 -28.59 -5.56
CA VAL A 126 -19.36 -28.51 -6.44
C VAL A 126 -19.76 -28.31 -7.91
N LYS A 127 -20.87 -28.93 -8.35
CA LYS A 127 -21.43 -28.69 -9.70
C LYS A 127 -21.90 -27.24 -9.86
N LEU A 128 -22.55 -26.68 -8.84
CA LEU A 128 -22.94 -25.28 -8.80
C LEU A 128 -21.72 -24.37 -8.92
N LEU A 129 -20.67 -24.60 -8.10
CA LEU A 129 -19.44 -23.80 -8.15
C LEU A 129 -18.83 -23.79 -9.56
N LYS A 130 -18.71 -24.98 -10.19
CA LYS A 130 -18.22 -25.10 -11.57
C LYS A 130 -19.08 -24.31 -12.56
N SER A 131 -20.40 -24.37 -12.42
CA SER A 131 -21.34 -23.61 -13.25
C SER A 131 -21.14 -22.10 -13.10
N ILE A 132 -21.06 -21.61 -11.86
CA ILE A 132 -20.85 -20.17 -11.57
C ILE A 132 -19.51 -19.70 -12.17
N VAL A 133 -18.41 -20.42 -11.90
CA VAL A 133 -17.09 -20.06 -12.43
C VAL A 133 -17.08 -20.07 -13.96
N GLN A 134 -17.75 -21.05 -14.59
CA GLN A 134 -17.86 -21.12 -16.05
C GLN A 134 -18.67 -19.95 -16.63
N ASN A 135 -19.74 -19.51 -15.95
CA ASN A 135 -20.53 -18.36 -16.37
C ASN A 135 -19.73 -17.06 -16.25
N VAL A 136 -19.04 -16.86 -15.13
CA VAL A 136 -18.14 -15.71 -14.91
C VAL A 136 -17.05 -15.69 -15.99
N ARG A 137 -16.39 -16.82 -16.23
CA ARG A 137 -15.39 -16.96 -17.31
C ARG A 137 -15.95 -16.58 -18.68
N THR A 138 -17.15 -17.04 -19.00
CA THR A 138 -17.78 -16.76 -20.31
C THR A 138 -18.06 -15.26 -20.46
N ALA A 139 -18.54 -14.60 -19.41
CA ALA A 139 -18.77 -13.16 -19.40
C ALA A 139 -17.46 -12.36 -19.52
N MET A 140 -16.38 -12.80 -18.87
CA MET A 140 -15.07 -12.15 -18.96
C MET A 140 -14.48 -12.25 -20.37
N ILE A 141 -14.51 -13.44 -20.99
CA ILE A 141 -13.97 -13.66 -22.34
C ILE A 141 -14.66 -12.76 -23.39
N GLN A 142 -15.94 -12.47 -23.23
CA GLN A 142 -16.67 -11.58 -24.14
C GLN A 142 -16.17 -10.13 -24.11
N ARG A 143 -15.52 -9.71 -23.02
CA ARG A 143 -15.01 -8.34 -22.83
C ARG A 143 -13.51 -8.21 -23.07
N MET A 144 -12.77 -9.33 -23.08
CA MET A 144 -11.33 -9.30 -23.26
C MET A 144 -10.94 -9.02 -24.72
N PRO A 145 -9.87 -8.24 -24.96
CA PRO A 145 -9.33 -8.06 -26.30
C PRO A 145 -8.87 -9.41 -26.87
N GLN A 146 -8.93 -9.54 -28.20
CA GLN A 146 -8.36 -10.71 -28.87
C GLN A 146 -6.84 -10.68 -28.72
N MET A 147 -6.26 -11.85 -28.44
CA MET A 147 -4.81 -12.05 -28.41
C MET A 147 -4.21 -11.63 -29.75
N THR A 148 -3.12 -10.85 -29.73
CA THR A 148 -2.47 -10.42 -30.96
C THR A 148 -1.73 -11.58 -31.61
N GLY A 149 -1.67 -11.61 -32.95
CA GLY A 149 -0.87 -12.61 -33.68
C GLY A 149 0.60 -12.62 -33.27
N PHE A 150 1.13 -11.48 -32.84
CA PHE A 150 2.48 -11.38 -32.27
C PHE A 150 2.60 -12.16 -30.95
N CYS A 151 1.65 -11.99 -30.02
CA CYS A 151 1.59 -12.76 -28.79
C CYS A 151 1.40 -14.26 -29.05
N GLU A 152 0.58 -14.66 -30.03
CA GLU A 152 0.43 -16.08 -30.41
C GLU A 152 1.78 -16.69 -30.82
N ALA A 153 2.51 -15.99 -31.70
CA ALA A 153 3.80 -16.44 -32.20
C ALA A 153 4.86 -16.52 -31.09
N VAL A 154 4.92 -15.52 -30.21
CA VAL A 154 5.82 -15.54 -29.05
C VAL A 154 5.46 -16.68 -28.09
N ARG A 155 4.17 -16.88 -27.79
CA ARG A 155 3.70 -17.95 -26.91
C ARG A 155 4.03 -19.34 -27.47
N SER A 156 3.96 -19.52 -28.79
CA SER A 156 4.40 -20.76 -29.45
C SER A 156 5.91 -20.99 -29.37
N TRP A 157 6.72 -19.92 -29.38
CA TRP A 157 8.17 -19.99 -29.27
C TRP A 157 8.67 -20.09 -27.82
N LEU A 158 7.94 -19.53 -26.85
CA LEU A 158 8.33 -19.43 -25.43
C LEU A 158 8.76 -20.77 -24.79
N PRO A 159 8.14 -21.94 -25.09
CA PRO A 159 8.63 -23.24 -24.61
C PRO A 159 10.08 -23.55 -25.02
N SER A 160 10.52 -23.13 -26.21
CA SER A 160 11.91 -23.29 -26.65
C SER A 160 12.86 -22.47 -25.79
N LEU A 161 12.49 -21.22 -25.48
CA LEU A 161 13.28 -20.34 -24.62
C LEU A 161 13.36 -20.91 -23.19
N ARG A 162 12.22 -21.37 -22.64
CA ARG A 162 12.18 -22.05 -21.33
C ARG A 162 13.10 -23.27 -21.28
N LYS A 163 13.17 -24.03 -22.37
CA LYS A 163 14.08 -25.19 -22.48
C LYS A 163 15.55 -24.77 -22.49
N SER A 164 15.91 -23.67 -23.15
CA SER A 164 17.29 -23.15 -23.10
C SER A 164 17.67 -22.56 -21.74
N ALA A 165 16.69 -22.08 -20.97
CA ALA A 165 16.87 -21.47 -19.66
C ALA A 165 16.41 -22.40 -18.51
N GLN A 166 16.50 -23.73 -18.68
CA GLN A 166 15.87 -24.67 -17.74
C GLN A 166 16.45 -24.62 -16.31
N SER A 167 17.75 -24.37 -16.16
CA SER A 167 18.41 -24.27 -14.85
C SER A 167 18.11 -22.96 -14.13
N PHE A 168 17.82 -21.90 -14.87
CA PHE A 168 17.52 -20.58 -14.35
C PHE A 168 16.56 -19.87 -15.32
N PRO A 169 15.23 -19.99 -15.12
CA PRO A 169 14.24 -19.55 -16.09
C PRO A 169 13.96 -18.05 -15.97
N VAL A 170 15.02 -17.23 -15.95
CA VAL A 170 14.96 -15.78 -15.85
C VAL A 170 15.93 -15.18 -16.87
N VAL A 171 15.49 -14.12 -17.55
CA VAL A 171 16.29 -13.34 -18.50
C VAL A 171 16.12 -11.86 -18.20
N SER A 172 17.07 -11.02 -18.65
CA SER A 172 16.82 -9.59 -18.66
C SER A 172 15.72 -9.24 -19.65
N TRP A 173 14.98 -8.16 -19.38
CA TRP A 173 13.95 -7.68 -20.29
C TRP A 173 14.50 -7.36 -21.69
N ASP A 174 15.64 -6.68 -21.76
CA ASP A 174 16.30 -6.38 -23.04
C ASP A 174 16.73 -7.66 -23.77
N GLY A 175 17.26 -8.65 -23.04
CA GLY A 175 17.63 -9.94 -23.62
C GLY A 175 16.42 -10.70 -24.17
N PHE A 176 15.26 -10.60 -23.52
CA PHE A 176 14.01 -11.14 -24.04
C PHE A 176 13.55 -10.42 -25.31
N VAL A 177 13.59 -9.09 -25.32
CA VAL A 177 13.24 -8.25 -26.48
C VAL A 177 14.08 -8.62 -27.70
N ASP A 178 15.40 -8.74 -27.52
CA ASP A 178 16.33 -9.10 -28.58
C ASP A 178 16.09 -10.53 -29.08
N ALA A 179 15.84 -11.49 -28.19
CA ALA A 179 15.55 -12.86 -28.57
C ALA A 179 14.24 -12.98 -29.37
N VAL A 180 13.19 -12.24 -28.97
CA VAL A 180 11.92 -12.18 -29.71
C VAL A 180 12.11 -11.52 -31.07
N ARG A 181 12.90 -10.45 -31.18
CA ARG A 181 13.22 -9.83 -32.48
C ARG A 181 13.99 -10.77 -33.40
N ALA A 182 14.93 -11.54 -32.86
CA ALA A 182 15.74 -12.46 -33.63
C ALA A 182 14.95 -13.69 -34.11
N GLN A 183 14.04 -14.22 -33.29
CA GLN A 183 13.40 -15.52 -33.53
C GLN A 183 11.94 -15.42 -34.00
N VAL A 184 11.25 -14.31 -33.74
CA VAL A 184 9.81 -14.19 -33.98
C VAL A 184 9.48 -13.03 -34.92
N ASN A 185 9.86 -11.79 -34.56
CA ASN A 185 9.54 -10.61 -35.37
C ASN A 185 10.58 -9.49 -35.23
N PRO A 186 11.47 -9.29 -36.22
CA PRO A 186 12.51 -8.27 -36.16
C PRO A 186 11.98 -6.83 -36.27
N LEU A 187 10.73 -6.65 -36.70
CA LEU A 187 10.11 -5.33 -36.88
C LEU A 187 9.30 -4.87 -35.66
N ALA A 188 9.29 -5.65 -34.57
CA ALA A 188 8.55 -5.30 -33.36
C ALA A 188 9.18 -4.09 -32.64
N ASP A 189 8.39 -3.04 -32.48
CA ASP A 189 8.73 -1.83 -31.72
C ASP A 189 8.32 -1.93 -30.24
N GLN A 190 8.58 -0.87 -29.48
CA GLN A 190 8.29 -0.83 -28.03
C GLN A 190 6.80 -0.97 -27.70
N LYS A 191 5.89 -0.47 -28.55
CA LYS A 191 4.45 -0.59 -28.30
C LYS A 191 4.00 -2.03 -28.41
N HIS A 192 4.54 -2.77 -29.39
CA HIS A 192 4.29 -4.20 -29.51
C HIS A 192 4.76 -4.96 -28.25
N PHE A 193 5.92 -4.61 -27.70
CA PHE A 193 6.44 -5.26 -26.49
C PHE A 193 5.65 -4.91 -25.22
N SER A 194 5.18 -3.67 -25.08
CA SER A 194 4.30 -3.29 -23.98
C SER A 194 3.00 -4.10 -23.98
N GLU A 195 2.33 -4.18 -25.13
CA GLU A 195 1.10 -4.98 -25.27
C GLU A 195 1.38 -6.48 -25.08
N LEU A 196 2.48 -7.00 -25.66
CA LEU A 196 2.90 -8.39 -25.49
C LEU A 196 3.09 -8.74 -24.01
N LEU A 197 3.78 -7.87 -23.25
CA LEU A 197 4.03 -8.10 -21.84
C LEU A 197 2.72 -8.20 -21.05
N THR A 198 1.82 -7.24 -21.27
CA THR A 198 0.49 -7.24 -20.65
C THR A 198 -0.27 -8.54 -20.96
N GLN A 199 -0.31 -8.97 -22.22
CA GLN A 199 -0.99 -10.21 -22.63
C GLN A 199 -0.35 -11.46 -21.99
N LEU A 200 0.97 -11.56 -21.96
CA LEU A 200 1.68 -12.69 -21.33
C LEU A 200 1.47 -12.74 -19.82
N GLN A 201 1.46 -11.59 -19.14
CA GLN A 201 1.18 -11.50 -17.71
C GLN A 201 -0.28 -11.87 -17.38
N HIS A 202 -1.26 -11.42 -18.17
CA HIS A 202 -2.67 -11.80 -17.99
C HIS A 202 -2.89 -13.31 -18.14
N MET A 203 -2.13 -13.97 -19.02
CA MET A 203 -2.18 -15.42 -19.18
C MET A 203 -1.39 -16.17 -18.10
N GLY A 204 -0.61 -15.47 -17.26
CA GLY A 204 0.29 -16.09 -16.29
C GLY A 204 1.43 -16.87 -16.95
N GLU A 205 1.86 -16.48 -18.16
CA GLU A 205 2.98 -17.11 -18.86
C GLU A 205 4.33 -16.60 -18.32
N VAL A 206 4.40 -15.35 -17.87
CA VAL A 206 5.62 -14.71 -17.36
C VAL A 206 5.33 -13.80 -16.18
N ILE A 207 6.35 -13.52 -15.37
CA ILE A 207 6.32 -12.46 -14.34
C ILE A 207 7.40 -11.45 -14.68
N TYR A 208 7.02 -10.18 -14.81
CA TYR A 208 7.95 -9.07 -15.00
C TYR A 208 8.28 -8.46 -13.65
N LEU A 209 9.57 -8.30 -13.39
CA LEU A 209 10.09 -7.68 -12.17
C LEU A 209 10.83 -6.41 -12.59
N LYS A 210 10.24 -5.27 -12.23
CA LYS A 210 10.83 -3.97 -12.46
C LYS A 210 11.92 -3.75 -11.42
N SER A 211 13.12 -3.35 -11.85
CA SER A 211 14.16 -2.95 -10.92
C SER A 211 13.79 -1.64 -10.24
N ALA A 212 14.15 -1.51 -8.97
CA ALA A 212 13.90 -0.28 -8.23
C ALA A 212 14.69 0.88 -8.86
N GLU A 213 14.13 2.08 -8.77
CA GLU A 213 14.81 3.28 -9.25
C GLU A 213 16.14 3.46 -8.52
N GLY A 214 17.20 3.75 -9.27
CA GLY A 214 18.56 3.85 -8.74
C GLY A 214 19.35 2.53 -8.69
N CYS A 215 18.73 1.36 -8.95
CA CYS A 215 19.48 0.12 -9.13
C CYS A 215 20.21 0.08 -10.48
N LEU A 216 21.44 -0.42 -10.50
CA LEU A 216 22.27 -0.54 -11.71
C LEU A 216 21.91 -1.73 -12.62
N HIS A 217 20.97 -2.56 -12.22
CA HIS A 217 20.67 -3.82 -12.89
C HIS A 217 19.43 -3.71 -13.77
N PRO A 218 19.36 -4.50 -14.85
CA PRO A 218 18.22 -4.46 -15.75
C PRO A 218 16.97 -5.06 -15.09
N ASP A 219 15.81 -4.67 -15.63
CA ASP A 219 14.56 -5.36 -15.36
C ASP A 219 14.65 -6.84 -15.74
N LEU A 220 13.93 -7.67 -14.99
CA LEU A 220 13.98 -9.12 -15.15
C LEU A 220 12.63 -9.65 -15.62
N LEU A 221 12.69 -10.68 -16.47
CA LEU A 221 11.55 -11.44 -16.91
C LEU A 221 11.70 -12.90 -16.48
N VAL A 222 10.84 -13.31 -15.54
CA VAL A 222 10.73 -14.69 -15.08
C VAL A 222 9.86 -15.46 -16.08
N LEU A 223 10.49 -16.39 -16.80
CA LEU A 223 9.87 -17.19 -17.87
C LEU A 223 9.00 -18.32 -17.33
N SER A 224 9.18 -18.73 -16.07
CA SER A 224 8.39 -19.77 -15.41
C SER A 224 7.86 -19.30 -14.07
N PRO A 225 6.61 -18.81 -14.01
CA PRO A 225 5.95 -18.45 -12.76
C PRO A 225 5.86 -19.60 -11.77
N GLN A 226 5.72 -20.84 -12.26
CA GLN A 226 5.70 -22.03 -11.41
C GLN A 226 7.03 -22.26 -10.68
N TRP A 227 8.17 -22.02 -11.34
CA TRP A 227 9.48 -22.13 -10.72
C TRP A 227 9.67 -21.08 -9.60
N LEU A 228 9.23 -19.84 -9.84
CA LEU A 228 9.30 -18.79 -8.84
C LEU A 228 8.38 -19.08 -7.66
N CYS A 229 7.10 -19.35 -7.91
CA CYS A 229 6.11 -19.49 -6.84
C CYS A 229 6.23 -20.80 -6.05
N GLY A 230 6.70 -21.88 -6.67
CA GLY A 230 6.84 -23.19 -6.03
C GLY A 230 8.22 -23.38 -5.39
N PRO A 231 9.23 -23.82 -6.16
CA PRO A 231 10.57 -24.07 -5.66
C PRO A 231 11.25 -22.89 -4.95
N VAL A 232 11.11 -21.66 -5.46
CA VAL A 232 11.80 -20.50 -4.88
C VAL A 232 11.03 -19.94 -3.69
N LEU A 233 9.91 -19.27 -3.92
CA LEU A 233 9.14 -18.60 -2.88
C LEU A 233 8.50 -19.58 -1.91
N GLY A 234 8.03 -20.73 -2.40
CA GLY A 234 7.45 -21.77 -1.56
C GLY A 234 8.46 -22.38 -0.60
N GLN A 235 9.74 -22.50 -0.97
CA GLN A 235 10.80 -22.91 -0.05
C GLN A 235 11.21 -21.75 0.87
N LEU A 236 11.54 -20.59 0.30
CA LEU A 236 12.01 -19.39 1.01
C LEU A 236 11.05 -18.97 2.12
N LEU A 237 9.75 -18.92 1.83
CA LEU A 237 8.71 -18.47 2.76
C LEU A 237 8.03 -19.64 3.51
N SER A 238 8.56 -20.86 3.38
CA SER A 238 8.05 -22.01 4.13
C SER A 238 8.30 -21.85 5.63
N ILE A 239 7.43 -22.48 6.43
CA ILE A 239 7.60 -22.56 7.89
C ILE A 239 8.94 -23.22 8.22
N ASP A 240 9.33 -24.26 7.48
CA ASP A 240 10.55 -25.00 7.72
C ASP A 240 11.81 -24.17 7.46
N PHE A 241 11.84 -23.38 6.37
CA PHE A 241 12.97 -22.50 6.09
C PHE A 241 13.09 -21.39 7.14
N VAL A 242 11.96 -20.74 7.47
CA VAL A 242 11.90 -19.69 8.49
C VAL A 242 12.34 -20.20 9.87
N ALA A 243 11.95 -21.43 10.24
CA ALA A 243 12.33 -22.03 11.52
C ALA A 243 13.86 -22.26 11.67
N HIS A 244 14.58 -22.33 10.56
CA HIS A 244 16.05 -22.47 10.52
C HIS A 244 16.75 -21.21 10.00
N ALA A 245 16.00 -20.11 9.85
CA ALA A 245 16.56 -18.86 9.38
C ALA A 245 17.54 -18.29 10.41
N ARG A 246 18.56 -17.57 9.93
CA ARG A 246 19.48 -16.83 10.80
C ARG A 246 18.69 -15.72 11.48
N ILE A 247 18.86 -15.57 12.79
CA ILE A 247 18.14 -14.56 13.60
C ILE A 247 18.40 -13.13 13.09
N THR A 248 19.60 -12.87 12.55
CA THR A 248 19.95 -11.56 11.95
C THR A 248 19.33 -11.34 10.57
N GLY A 249 18.80 -12.38 9.93
CA GLY A 249 18.33 -12.33 8.55
C GLY A 249 19.42 -12.09 7.49
N CYS A 250 20.71 -12.15 7.86
CA CYS A 250 21.83 -11.88 6.96
C CYS A 250 22.47 -13.18 6.44
N TYR A 251 22.67 -13.25 5.12
CA TYR A 251 23.16 -14.45 4.44
C TYR A 251 24.24 -14.10 3.41
N THR A 252 25.28 -14.93 3.31
CA THR A 252 26.24 -14.84 2.21
C THR A 252 25.71 -15.55 0.97
N VAL A 253 26.39 -15.37 -0.16
CA VAL A 253 26.07 -16.10 -1.41
C VAL A 253 26.23 -17.61 -1.21
N GLU A 254 27.24 -18.05 -0.45
CA GLU A 254 27.48 -19.48 -0.16
C GLU A 254 26.36 -20.09 0.69
N ASP A 255 25.86 -19.36 1.69
CA ASP A 255 24.72 -19.80 2.50
C ASP A 255 23.49 -20.06 1.60
N PHE A 256 23.21 -19.13 0.70
CA PHE A 256 22.09 -19.26 -0.24
C PHE A 256 22.32 -20.36 -1.26
N GLN A 257 23.56 -20.55 -1.72
CA GLN A 257 23.92 -21.65 -2.61
C GLN A 257 23.70 -23.02 -1.95
N ALA A 258 23.97 -23.14 -0.65
CA ALA A 258 23.68 -24.35 0.11
C ALA A 258 22.17 -24.59 0.28
N ALA A 259 21.38 -23.52 0.48
CA ALA A 259 19.92 -23.59 0.57
C ALA A 259 19.24 -23.93 -0.78
N PHE A 260 19.79 -23.42 -1.89
CA PHE A 260 19.24 -23.58 -3.24
C PHE A 260 20.28 -24.22 -4.19
N PRO A 261 20.68 -25.49 -3.97
CA PRO A 261 21.81 -26.11 -4.68
C PRO A 261 21.55 -26.35 -6.18
N GLN A 262 20.29 -26.26 -6.61
CA GLN A 262 19.87 -26.50 -8.00
C GLN A 262 19.87 -25.22 -8.86
N THR A 263 20.13 -24.07 -8.26
CA THR A 263 20.06 -22.75 -8.90
C THR A 263 21.35 -21.99 -8.64
N ASP A 264 21.76 -21.13 -9.58
CA ASP A 264 22.81 -20.14 -9.33
C ASP A 264 22.36 -19.17 -8.23
N ALA A 265 23.08 -19.16 -7.10
CA ALA A 265 22.70 -18.36 -5.93
C ALA A 265 22.75 -16.86 -6.20
N LEU A 266 23.74 -16.38 -6.95
CA LEU A 266 23.88 -14.96 -7.25
C LEU A 266 22.74 -14.47 -8.15
N GLY A 267 22.42 -15.21 -9.22
CA GLY A 267 21.25 -14.94 -10.06
C GLY A 267 19.94 -15.00 -9.27
N LEU A 268 19.80 -15.93 -8.33
CA LEU A 268 18.61 -16.02 -7.48
C LEU A 268 18.49 -14.83 -6.52
N LEU A 269 19.57 -14.44 -5.84
CA LEU A 269 19.61 -13.28 -4.95
C LEU A 269 19.26 -12.00 -5.71
N ARG A 270 19.74 -11.85 -6.96
CA ARG A 270 19.34 -10.76 -7.85
C ARG A 270 17.83 -10.71 -8.10
N VAL A 271 17.20 -11.86 -8.31
CA VAL A 271 15.74 -11.96 -8.46
C VAL A 271 15.04 -11.53 -7.17
N LEU A 272 15.48 -12.04 -6.02
CA LEU A 272 14.88 -11.74 -4.71
C LEU A 272 15.05 -10.27 -4.30
N GLU A 273 16.18 -9.66 -4.62
CA GLU A 273 16.42 -8.23 -4.42
C GLU A 273 15.55 -7.37 -5.34
N THR A 274 15.37 -7.80 -6.59
CA THR A 274 14.45 -7.13 -7.54
C THR A 274 13.00 -7.24 -7.07
N MET A 275 12.64 -8.36 -6.41
CA MET A 275 11.37 -8.52 -5.70
C MET A 275 11.32 -7.75 -4.36
N GLN A 276 12.40 -7.08 -3.95
CA GLN A 276 12.53 -6.40 -2.66
C GLN A 276 12.17 -7.31 -1.48
N LEU A 277 12.72 -8.52 -1.48
CA LEU A 277 12.72 -9.45 -0.34
C LEU A 277 14.03 -9.39 0.44
N CYS A 278 15.10 -8.96 -0.22
CA CYS A 278 16.39 -8.67 0.39
C CYS A 278 17.03 -7.43 -0.22
N ILE A 279 18.15 -7.04 0.37
CA ILE A 279 19.04 -6.00 -0.14
C ILE A 279 20.49 -6.41 0.08
N GLU A 280 21.33 -6.05 -0.88
CA GLU A 280 22.78 -6.23 -0.80
C GLU A 280 23.39 -5.26 0.22
N CYS A 281 24.22 -5.78 1.12
CA CYS A 281 24.95 -5.04 2.14
C CYS A 281 26.41 -5.49 2.17
N GLU A 282 27.34 -4.54 2.34
CA GLU A 282 28.75 -4.84 2.58
C GLU A 282 29.00 -4.80 4.09
N VAL A 283 29.39 -5.92 4.68
CA VAL A 283 29.67 -6.06 6.11
C VAL A 283 31.09 -6.57 6.28
N ASP A 284 31.96 -5.77 6.92
CA ASP A 284 33.37 -6.10 7.14
C ASP A 284 34.16 -6.51 5.87
N GLY A 285 33.72 -6.03 4.69
CA GLY A 285 34.31 -6.32 3.38
C GLY A 285 33.80 -7.60 2.72
N ASP A 286 32.88 -8.32 3.36
CA ASP A 286 32.17 -9.46 2.79
C ASP A 286 30.81 -9.03 2.23
N LEU A 287 30.41 -9.68 1.14
CA LEU A 287 29.13 -9.44 0.47
C LEU A 287 28.02 -10.26 1.16
N GLU A 288 27.09 -9.58 1.80
CA GLU A 288 25.94 -10.20 2.45
C GLU A 288 24.62 -9.67 1.88
N TYR A 289 23.55 -10.44 2.09
CA TYR A 289 22.20 -10.05 1.75
C TYR A 289 21.34 -10.06 3.02
N GLU A 290 20.76 -8.91 3.34
CA GLU A 290 19.85 -8.74 4.46
C GLU A 290 18.42 -9.06 4.01
N PHE A 291 17.75 -9.96 4.74
CA PHE A 291 16.34 -10.29 4.58
C PHE A 291 15.56 -9.83 5.81
N PRO A 292 14.97 -8.62 5.80
CA PRO A 292 14.28 -8.10 6.99
C PRO A 292 13.10 -8.93 7.45
N CYS A 293 12.49 -9.72 6.56
CA CYS A 293 11.43 -10.67 6.93
C CYS A 293 11.92 -11.83 7.83
N TYR A 294 13.23 -12.06 7.93
CA TYR A 294 13.86 -13.03 8.83
C TYR A 294 14.60 -12.39 10.00
N ASN A 295 14.70 -11.07 10.05
CA ASN A 295 15.36 -10.37 11.14
C ASN A 295 14.49 -10.45 12.40
N LEU A 296 14.89 -11.30 13.34
CA LEU A 296 14.27 -11.52 14.65
C LEU A 296 15.10 -10.93 15.79
N VAL A 297 16.08 -10.07 15.48
CA VAL A 297 16.91 -9.40 16.48
C VAL A 297 16.04 -8.44 17.30
N GLU A 298 16.26 -8.38 18.61
CA GLU A 298 15.57 -7.42 19.48
C GLU A 298 16.19 -6.02 19.39
N ALA A 299 15.43 -4.99 19.78
CA ALA A 299 15.96 -3.65 19.89
C ALA A 299 17.10 -3.60 20.91
N LEU A 300 18.20 -2.90 20.57
CA LEU A 300 19.26 -2.64 21.55
C LEU A 300 18.74 -1.70 22.65
N GLU A 301 19.25 -1.90 23.87
CA GLU A 301 19.04 -0.93 24.94
C GLU A 301 19.73 0.39 24.59
N GLY A 302 19.14 1.52 25.00
CA GLY A 302 19.73 2.85 24.82
C GLY A 302 19.55 3.47 23.42
N LEU A 303 18.74 2.89 22.53
CA LEU A 303 18.51 3.48 21.20
C LEU A 303 17.83 4.87 21.23
N TRP A 304 17.14 5.23 22.32
CA TRP A 304 16.42 6.49 22.46
C TRP A 304 16.48 7.04 23.90
N GLU A 305 17.69 7.30 24.39
CA GLU A 305 17.87 7.73 25.78
C GLU A 305 17.42 9.17 26.05
N GLU A 306 16.73 9.37 27.17
CA GLU A 306 16.33 10.69 27.68
C GLU A 306 17.53 11.56 28.07
N ASN A 307 18.53 10.95 28.70
CA ASN A 307 19.65 11.67 29.33
C ASN A 307 20.83 11.95 28.38
N ASP A 308 20.67 11.69 27.09
CA ASP A 308 21.71 11.95 26.09
C ASP A 308 22.05 13.45 26.04
N PRO A 309 23.29 13.86 26.35
CA PRO A 309 23.68 15.26 26.41
C PRO A 309 23.47 16.03 25.11
N ARG A 310 23.48 15.36 23.95
CA ARG A 310 23.30 15.97 22.62
C ARG A 310 21.90 16.56 22.45
N TYR A 311 20.91 16.00 23.15
CA TYR A 311 19.50 16.33 22.97
C TYR A 311 18.92 17.16 24.14
N ARG A 312 19.77 17.81 24.94
CA ARG A 312 19.29 18.76 25.96
C ARG A 312 18.61 19.96 25.30
N GLY A 313 17.31 20.12 25.54
CA GLY A 313 16.51 21.14 24.87
C GLY A 313 16.24 20.85 23.38
N ALA A 314 16.36 19.58 22.98
CA ALA A 314 16.11 19.13 21.62
C ALA A 314 14.70 19.46 21.12
N VAL A 315 14.59 19.53 19.80
CA VAL A 315 13.30 19.52 19.11
C VAL A 315 12.87 18.07 18.88
N TYR A 316 11.57 17.85 19.01
CA TYR A 316 10.95 16.53 18.86
C TYR A 316 9.74 16.66 17.96
N GLY A 317 9.50 15.63 17.16
CA GLY A 317 8.30 15.48 16.37
C GLY A 317 8.10 14.02 16.02
N GLY A 318 6.89 13.67 15.64
CA GLY A 318 6.59 12.30 15.30
C GLY A 318 5.17 12.12 14.79
N VAL A 319 4.96 10.99 14.14
CA VAL A 319 3.68 10.65 13.51
C VAL A 319 3.39 9.17 13.69
N ARG A 320 2.10 8.82 13.69
CA ARG A 320 1.63 7.43 13.59
C ARG A 320 0.79 7.27 12.34
N LEU A 321 1.13 6.27 11.55
CA LEU A 321 0.40 5.89 10.35
C LEU A 321 -0.49 4.69 10.67
N HIS A 322 -1.80 4.91 10.62
CA HIS A 322 -2.80 3.90 10.92
C HIS A 322 -3.49 3.39 9.67
N SER A 323 -3.77 2.08 9.63
CA SER A 323 -4.73 1.54 8.67
C SER A 323 -6.17 1.88 9.09
N PRO A 324 -7.16 1.79 8.17
CA PRO A 324 -8.54 2.11 8.47
C PRO A 324 -9.08 1.29 9.65
N GLN A 325 -10.02 1.87 10.39
CA GLN A 325 -10.62 1.21 11.55
C GLN A 325 -11.25 -0.14 11.16
N GLY A 326 -11.09 -1.14 12.03
CA GLY A 326 -11.61 -2.50 11.79
C GLY A 326 -10.75 -3.36 10.87
N THR A 327 -9.64 -2.83 10.32
CA THR A 327 -8.63 -3.62 9.62
C THR A 327 -7.54 -4.08 10.60
N VAL A 328 -6.94 -5.24 10.32
CA VAL A 328 -5.85 -5.82 11.12
C VAL A 328 -4.81 -6.46 10.19
N HIS A 329 -3.54 -6.49 10.60
CA HIS A 329 -2.45 -7.19 9.90
C HIS A 329 -2.21 -6.72 8.45
N LEU A 330 -2.55 -5.46 8.13
CA LEU A 330 -2.29 -4.87 6.82
C LEU A 330 -0.86 -4.33 6.72
N LEU A 331 -0.41 -3.60 7.76
CA LEU A 331 0.90 -2.92 7.78
C LEU A 331 2.05 -3.87 8.08
N HIS A 332 1.82 -4.94 8.85
CA HIS A 332 2.84 -5.94 9.18
C HIS A 332 3.54 -6.51 7.94
N SER A 333 2.78 -6.78 6.88
CA SER A 333 3.32 -7.31 5.62
C SER A 333 4.14 -6.31 4.80
N VAL A 334 4.00 -5.01 5.09
CA VAL A 334 4.64 -3.91 4.36
C VAL A 334 5.97 -3.53 5.01
N PHE A 335 6.06 -3.66 6.34
CA PHE A 335 7.20 -3.17 7.12
C PHE A 335 8.57 -3.74 6.71
N PRO A 336 8.73 -5.03 6.37
CA PRO A 336 10.01 -5.53 5.86
C PRO A 336 10.49 -4.82 4.60
N ARG A 337 9.56 -4.38 3.72
CA ARG A 337 9.90 -3.64 2.50
C ARG A 337 10.25 -2.18 2.81
N ILE A 338 9.65 -1.59 3.84
CA ILE A 338 10.08 -0.29 4.39
C ILE A 338 11.53 -0.39 4.86
N GLN A 339 11.89 -1.44 5.61
CA GLN A 339 13.26 -1.65 6.08
C GLN A 339 14.26 -1.75 4.92
N ILE A 340 13.91 -2.47 3.85
CA ILE A 340 14.72 -2.54 2.61
C ILE A 340 14.90 -1.17 1.99
N GLN A 341 13.81 -0.39 1.87
CA GLN A 341 13.88 0.92 1.21
C GLN A 341 14.64 1.95 2.05
N LEU A 342 14.54 1.90 3.38
CA LEU A 342 15.38 2.70 4.28
C LEU A 342 16.87 2.37 4.09
N ARG A 343 17.24 1.08 4.07
CA ARG A 343 18.62 0.65 3.79
C ARG A 343 19.12 1.15 2.44
N ARG A 344 18.29 1.03 1.40
CA ARG A 344 18.62 1.54 0.05
C ARG A 344 18.87 3.05 0.06
N THR A 345 18.02 3.79 0.77
CA THR A 345 18.14 5.25 0.89
C THR A 345 19.47 5.63 1.53
N VAL A 346 19.86 4.96 2.61
CA VAL A 346 21.14 5.20 3.31
C VAL A 346 22.35 4.87 2.45
N ILE A 347 22.33 3.73 1.75
CA ILE A 347 23.39 3.36 0.81
C ILE A 347 23.54 4.43 -0.29
N SER A 348 22.44 5.05 -0.71
CA SER A 348 22.45 6.06 -1.77
C SER A 348 23.07 7.40 -1.36
N TYR A 349 23.05 7.78 -0.08
CA TYR A 349 23.60 9.05 0.38
C TYR A 349 25.11 9.17 0.17
N ARG A 350 25.84 8.04 0.13
CA ARG A 350 27.32 8.01 0.05
C ARG A 350 27.99 8.90 1.12
N ASP A 351 27.31 9.14 2.23
CA ASP A 351 27.74 9.98 3.34
C ASP A 351 28.20 9.09 4.50
N SER A 352 29.37 9.38 5.06
CA SER A 352 29.93 8.64 6.19
C SER A 352 29.22 8.92 7.52
N ASP A 353 28.44 10.00 7.58
CA ASP A 353 27.81 10.46 8.82
C ASP A 353 26.39 9.92 9.02
N SER A 354 25.91 9.11 8.07
CA SER A 354 24.61 8.44 8.13
C SER A 354 24.76 6.99 8.59
N ASP A 355 23.95 6.58 9.56
CA ASP A 355 23.97 5.22 10.12
C ASP A 355 22.55 4.63 10.22
N LEU A 356 22.43 3.33 9.97
CA LEU A 356 21.17 2.60 10.01
C LEU A 356 21.32 1.28 10.77
N TYR A 357 20.62 1.21 11.89
CA TYR A 357 20.44 0.00 12.69
C TYR A 357 19.02 -0.54 12.54
N GLN A 358 18.85 -1.83 12.24
CA GLN A 358 17.55 -2.45 12.02
C GLN A 358 17.41 -3.72 12.86
N TRP A 359 16.23 -3.90 13.43
CA TRP A 359 15.86 -5.04 14.26
C TRP A 359 14.44 -5.49 13.90
N PHE A 360 13.92 -6.49 14.61
CA PHE A 360 12.54 -6.95 14.42
C PHE A 360 11.55 -5.80 14.64
N HIS A 361 10.80 -5.46 13.59
CA HIS A 361 9.79 -4.41 13.61
C HIS A 361 10.32 -3.00 13.91
N GLY A 362 11.62 -2.73 13.71
CA GLY A 362 12.14 -1.38 13.89
C GLY A 362 13.39 -1.01 13.11
N SER A 363 13.60 0.30 12.98
CA SER A 363 14.78 0.92 12.37
C SER A 363 15.14 2.19 13.12
N LYS A 364 16.44 2.38 13.37
CA LYS A 364 17.02 3.62 13.86
C LYS A 364 17.89 4.19 12.76
N LEU A 365 17.54 5.38 12.28
CA LEU A 365 18.29 6.11 11.27
C LEU A 365 18.93 7.33 11.91
N CYS A 366 20.23 7.52 11.71
CA CYS A 366 20.95 8.72 12.13
C CYS A 366 21.49 9.43 10.90
N SER A 367 21.43 10.76 10.89
CA SER A 367 22.12 11.62 9.94
C SER A 367 22.80 12.73 10.72
N GLY A 368 24.11 12.56 10.96
CA GLY A 368 24.89 13.43 11.85
C GLY A 368 24.33 13.46 13.28
N LEU A 369 23.74 14.58 13.69
CA LEU A 369 23.14 14.78 15.02
C LEU A 369 21.63 14.57 15.05
N ILE A 370 20.99 14.30 13.91
CA ILE A 370 19.55 14.03 13.85
C ILE A 370 19.35 12.52 13.90
N GLU A 371 18.41 12.06 14.71
CA GLU A 371 18.06 10.65 14.75
C GLU A 371 16.56 10.43 14.66
N SER A 372 16.19 9.31 14.03
CA SER A 372 14.84 8.85 13.84
C SER A 372 14.68 7.41 14.32
N LEU A 373 13.51 7.11 14.89
CA LEU A 373 13.03 5.76 15.08
C LEU A 373 11.80 5.54 14.22
N VAL A 374 11.81 4.45 13.47
CA VAL A 374 10.66 3.94 12.71
C VAL A 374 10.33 2.56 13.26
N THR A 375 9.16 2.38 13.87
CA THR A 375 8.74 1.09 14.45
C THR A 375 7.36 0.68 13.96
N LEU A 376 7.14 -0.64 13.86
CA LEU A 376 5.82 -1.22 13.70
C LEU A 376 5.34 -1.65 15.08
N GLU A 377 4.31 -0.98 15.57
CA GLU A 377 3.71 -1.27 16.86
C GLU A 377 2.36 -1.95 16.69
N SER A 378 1.93 -2.71 17.70
CA SER A 378 0.60 -3.31 17.75
C SER A 378 0.01 -3.24 19.16
N SER A 379 -1.32 -3.14 19.24
CA SER A 379 -2.03 -3.18 20.50
C SER A 379 -3.41 -3.80 20.33
N SER A 380 -3.75 -4.71 21.24
CA SER A 380 -5.07 -5.34 21.30
C SER A 380 -6.12 -4.48 22.04
N HIS A 381 -5.70 -3.37 22.64
CA HIS A 381 -6.53 -2.53 23.51
C HIS A 381 -6.93 -1.19 22.86
N THR A 382 -6.44 -0.89 21.66
CA THR A 382 -6.70 0.35 20.94
C THR A 382 -7.67 0.15 19.78
N GLN A 383 -8.28 1.24 19.32
CA GLN A 383 -9.20 1.22 18.17
C GLN A 383 -8.50 0.81 16.86
N HIS A 384 -7.20 1.10 16.74
CA HIS A 384 -6.33 0.62 15.67
C HIS A 384 -5.44 -0.50 16.22
N SER A 385 -5.37 -1.64 15.53
CA SER A 385 -4.62 -2.80 16.03
C SER A 385 -3.11 -2.70 15.79
N GLU A 386 -2.70 -1.96 14.75
CA GLU A 386 -1.31 -1.82 14.32
C GLU A 386 -1.08 -0.41 13.76
N TRP A 387 0.15 0.09 13.87
CA TRP A 387 0.57 1.35 13.25
C TRP A 387 2.07 1.39 13.01
N ILE A 388 2.49 2.22 12.06
CA ILE A 388 3.90 2.59 11.90
C ILE A 388 4.12 3.90 12.66
N GLU A 389 4.98 3.87 13.67
CA GLU A 389 5.38 5.04 14.44
C GLU A 389 6.71 5.58 13.91
N ILE A 390 6.76 6.88 13.63
CA ILE A 390 7.99 7.59 13.28
C ILE A 390 8.23 8.68 14.31
N LYS A 391 9.42 8.71 14.91
CA LYS A 391 9.85 9.74 15.86
C LYS A 391 11.15 10.33 15.41
N VAL A 392 11.28 11.64 15.41
CA VAL A 392 12.51 12.35 15.07
C VAL A 392 12.90 13.30 16.21
N ARG A 393 14.19 13.36 16.51
CA ARG A 393 14.75 14.39 17.38
C ARG A 393 16.07 14.92 16.84
N GLY A 394 16.35 16.16 17.20
CA GLY A 394 17.62 16.81 16.89
C GLY A 394 17.96 17.89 17.92
N PRO A 395 19.21 18.37 17.95
CA PRO A 395 19.65 19.43 18.85
C PRO A 395 18.78 20.69 18.75
N PRO A 396 18.88 21.62 19.73
CA PRO A 396 18.24 22.92 19.60
C PRO A 396 18.59 23.57 18.26
N THR A 397 17.64 24.27 17.63
CA THR A 397 17.76 24.95 16.33
C THR A 397 17.70 24.07 15.07
N THR A 398 17.69 22.75 15.18
CA THR A 398 17.59 21.86 14.00
C THR A 398 16.15 21.59 13.53
N GLY A 399 15.18 22.42 13.93
CA GLY A 399 13.76 22.26 13.58
C GLY A 399 13.50 22.06 12.07
N PRO A 400 14.04 22.90 11.16
CA PRO A 400 13.90 22.71 9.72
C PRO A 400 14.45 21.37 9.25
N VAL A 401 15.63 20.97 9.73
CA VAL A 401 16.29 19.70 9.34
C VAL A 401 15.48 18.51 9.83
N CYS A 402 14.97 18.55 11.07
CA CYS A 402 14.10 17.49 11.60
C CYS A 402 12.79 17.36 10.81
N PHE A 403 12.23 18.49 10.34
CA PHE A 403 11.04 18.49 9.50
C PHE A 403 11.30 17.80 8.16
N PHE A 404 12.36 18.18 7.44
CA PHE A 404 12.67 17.55 6.15
C PHE A 404 13.05 16.07 6.32
N PHE A 405 13.73 15.73 7.41
CA PHE A 405 14.12 14.35 7.68
C PHE A 405 12.91 13.44 7.96
N ILE A 406 11.90 13.92 8.71
CA ILE A 406 10.67 13.11 8.90
C ILE A 406 9.85 13.02 7.61
N GLU A 407 9.79 14.08 6.81
CA GLU A 407 9.07 14.05 5.53
C GLU A 407 9.74 13.14 4.50
N GLU A 408 11.08 13.07 4.46
CA GLU A 408 11.82 12.11 3.62
C GLU A 408 11.54 10.65 4.01
N ILE A 409 11.50 10.35 5.32
CA ILE A 409 11.12 9.02 5.81
C ILE A 409 9.66 8.70 5.44
N LEU A 410 8.77 9.68 5.53
CA LEU A 410 7.37 9.53 5.14
C LEU A 410 7.23 9.29 3.64
N ASP A 411 8.01 9.96 2.80
CA ASP A 411 8.02 9.75 1.35
C ASP A 411 8.50 8.33 1.01
N VAL A 412 9.52 7.82 1.70
CA VAL A 412 9.98 6.42 1.57
C VAL A 412 8.85 5.45 1.91
N ILE A 413 8.14 5.69 3.01
CA ILE A 413 7.03 4.82 3.44
C ILE A 413 5.86 4.92 2.46
N ASP A 414 5.51 6.12 2.00
CA ASP A 414 4.44 6.35 1.03
C ASP A 414 4.72 5.65 -0.30
N GLN A 415 5.96 5.73 -0.81
CA GLN A 415 6.37 4.99 -2.01
C GLN A 415 6.15 3.49 -1.84
N VAL A 416 6.55 2.91 -0.70
CA VAL A 416 6.35 1.49 -0.42
C VAL A 416 4.85 1.15 -0.32
N LEU A 417 4.04 2.02 0.28
CA LEU A 417 2.59 1.86 0.36
C LEU A 417 1.91 1.96 -1.01
N VAL A 418 2.31 2.89 -1.88
CA VAL A 418 1.79 3.01 -3.24
C VAL A 418 2.13 1.76 -4.07
N GLU A 419 3.32 1.18 -3.89
CA GLU A 419 3.74 -0.01 -4.61
C GLU A 419 3.10 -1.31 -4.08
N MET A 420 2.97 -1.47 -2.76
CA MET A 420 2.40 -2.68 -2.16
C MET A 420 0.89 -2.63 -2.03
N CYS A 421 0.37 -1.49 -1.62
CA CYS A 421 -0.97 -1.30 -1.10
C CYS A 421 -1.62 -0.01 -1.66
N PRO A 422 -1.72 0.17 -3.00
CA PRO A 422 -2.24 1.40 -3.60
C PRO A 422 -3.72 1.70 -3.27
N GLY A 423 -4.47 0.71 -2.81
CA GLY A 423 -5.86 0.85 -2.36
C GLY A 423 -6.01 1.10 -0.85
N LEU A 424 -4.92 1.12 -0.09
CA LEU A 424 -4.96 1.36 1.36
C LEU A 424 -5.04 2.85 1.66
N SER A 425 -6.10 3.28 2.35
CA SER A 425 -6.18 4.62 2.94
C SER A 425 -5.47 4.63 4.28
N VAL A 426 -4.40 5.41 4.43
CA VAL A 426 -3.64 5.54 5.67
C VAL A 426 -3.97 6.87 6.35
N GLU A 427 -4.28 6.81 7.64
CA GLU A 427 -4.50 8.01 8.46
C GLU A 427 -3.17 8.46 9.10
N LYS A 428 -2.77 9.72 8.89
CA LYS A 428 -1.59 10.35 9.53
C LYS A 428 -2.00 11.05 10.82
N HIS A 429 -1.69 10.45 11.96
CA HIS A 429 -1.86 11.05 13.28
C HIS A 429 -0.53 11.67 13.73
N VAL A 430 -0.57 12.77 14.50
CA VAL A 430 0.65 13.50 14.93
C VAL A 430 0.89 13.29 16.41
N LEU A 431 2.12 12.93 16.80
CA LEU A 431 2.49 12.71 18.20
C LEU A 431 2.68 14.03 18.94
N SER A 432 2.31 14.05 20.22
CA SER A 432 2.60 15.17 21.12
C SER A 432 4.11 15.40 21.23
N ALA A 433 4.55 16.60 20.83
CA ALA A 433 5.94 16.99 20.90
C ALA A 433 6.41 17.11 22.36
N LEU A 434 5.50 17.48 23.27
CA LEU A 434 5.75 17.50 24.71
C LEU A 434 5.94 16.10 25.28
N ASP A 435 5.06 15.15 24.95
CA ASP A 435 5.18 13.78 25.45
C ASP A 435 6.46 13.12 24.94
N LEU A 436 6.84 13.37 23.69
CA LEU A 436 8.10 12.91 23.12
C LEU A 436 9.31 13.51 23.83
N ARG A 437 9.28 14.81 24.13
CA ARG A 437 10.35 15.49 24.88
C ARG A 437 10.51 14.94 26.30
N ASN A 438 9.40 14.55 26.92
CA ASN A 438 9.37 13.97 28.26
C ASN A 438 9.57 12.44 28.25
N HIS A 439 9.81 11.83 27.08
CA HIS A 439 9.97 10.39 26.91
C HIS A 439 8.84 9.57 27.54
N CYS A 440 7.60 10.08 27.43
CA CYS A 440 6.41 9.40 27.93
C CYS A 440 6.23 8.05 27.21
N GLY A 441 6.12 6.96 27.97
CA GLY A 441 5.94 5.61 27.41
C GLY A 441 4.67 5.44 26.55
N ALA A 442 3.64 6.25 26.80
CA ALA A 442 2.43 6.32 25.99
C ALA A 442 2.18 7.78 25.58
N SER A 443 2.79 8.20 24.46
CA SER A 443 2.57 9.55 23.92
C SER A 443 1.16 9.71 23.35
N TYR A 444 0.53 10.86 23.63
CA TYR A 444 -0.73 11.22 23.00
C TYR A 444 -0.54 11.43 21.50
N CYS A 445 -1.56 11.07 20.72
CA CYS A 445 -1.56 11.19 19.28
C CYS A 445 -2.80 11.96 18.84
N PHE A 446 -2.59 13.10 18.21
CA PHE A 446 -3.64 13.97 17.69
C PHE A 446 -4.20 13.35 16.40
N PRO A 447 -5.52 13.11 16.34
CA PRO A 447 -6.12 12.48 15.18
C PRO A 447 -6.24 13.47 14.01
N PRO A 448 -6.26 12.98 12.75
CA PRO A 448 -6.19 13.81 11.55
C PRO A 448 -7.38 14.77 11.41
N ASP A 449 -8.56 14.39 11.88
CA ASP A 449 -9.75 15.24 11.86
C ASP A 449 -9.57 16.49 12.73
N GLN A 450 -9.04 16.34 13.95
CA GLN A 450 -8.74 17.47 14.83
C GLN A 450 -7.64 18.35 14.24
N LEU A 451 -6.58 17.75 13.69
CA LEU A 451 -5.48 18.46 13.04
C LEU A 451 -5.99 19.29 11.84
N MET A 452 -6.79 18.68 10.98
CA MET A 452 -7.37 19.33 9.80
C MET A 452 -8.31 20.47 10.19
N LEU A 453 -9.21 20.25 11.16
CA LEU A 453 -10.12 21.31 11.63
C LEU A 453 -9.38 22.49 12.26
N ALA A 454 -8.36 22.22 13.07
CA ALA A 454 -7.50 23.25 13.64
C ALA A 454 -6.74 24.02 12.54
N LEU A 455 -6.25 23.33 11.51
CA LEU A 455 -5.53 23.96 10.41
C LEU A 455 -6.44 24.85 9.55
N LEU A 456 -7.71 24.46 9.37
CA LEU A 456 -8.74 25.23 8.66
C LEU A 456 -9.35 26.38 9.50
N SER A 457 -9.00 26.49 10.77
CA SER A 457 -9.42 27.60 11.63
C SER A 457 -8.74 28.91 11.25
N GLU A 458 -9.25 30.04 11.76
CA GLU A 458 -8.63 31.36 11.56
C GLU A 458 -7.19 31.44 12.11
N GLU A 459 -6.89 30.69 13.18
CA GLU A 459 -5.57 30.67 13.81
C GLU A 459 -4.56 29.83 13.02
N ARG A 460 -5.03 28.92 12.16
CA ARG A 460 -4.20 28.03 11.32
C ARG A 460 -3.13 27.32 12.15
N LEU A 461 -1.85 27.44 11.78
CA LEU A 461 -0.72 26.85 12.50
C LEU A 461 -0.55 27.36 13.95
N ASN A 462 -1.18 28.49 14.31
CA ASN A 462 -1.18 28.96 15.69
C ASN A 462 -2.28 28.32 16.55
N SER A 463 -3.21 27.59 15.92
CA SER A 463 -4.30 26.90 16.61
C SER A 463 -3.75 25.92 17.64
N ARG A 464 -4.43 25.84 18.78
CA ARG A 464 -4.05 25.01 19.93
C ARG A 464 -4.93 23.78 20.04
N LEU A 465 -4.30 22.62 20.19
CA LEU A 465 -4.96 21.35 20.47
C LEU A 465 -4.69 20.93 21.92
N TYR A 466 -5.70 20.35 22.57
CA TYR A 466 -5.60 19.90 23.95
C TYR A 466 -5.09 18.46 24.01
N ASN A 467 -3.98 18.23 24.70
CA ASN A 467 -3.50 16.90 25.07
C ASN A 467 -4.16 16.48 26.40
N PRO A 468 -5.09 15.51 26.39
CA PRO A 468 -5.79 15.07 27.60
C PRO A 468 -4.92 14.24 28.55
N LEU A 469 -3.80 13.67 28.09
CA LEU A 469 -2.89 12.89 28.93
C LEU A 469 -1.96 13.78 29.75
N ALA A 470 -1.46 14.85 29.12
CA ALA A 470 -0.57 15.82 29.75
C ALA A 470 -1.31 17.05 30.35
N GLU A 471 -2.63 17.13 30.16
CA GLU A 471 -3.49 18.26 30.56
C GLU A 471 -2.97 19.63 30.08
N CYS A 472 -2.45 19.67 28.85
CA CYS A 472 -1.81 20.85 28.28
C CYS A 472 -2.31 21.16 26.86
N TYR A 473 -1.89 22.31 26.33
CA TYR A 473 -2.14 22.69 24.94
C TYR A 473 -0.84 22.74 24.16
N GLU A 474 -0.88 22.24 22.93
CA GLU A 474 0.21 22.32 21.96
C GLU A 474 -0.31 23.00 20.69
N THR A 475 0.54 23.80 20.05
CA THR A 475 0.20 24.48 18.80
C THR A 475 0.46 23.58 17.59
N LEU A 476 -0.27 23.78 16.50
CA LEU A 476 0.02 23.08 15.25
C LEU A 476 1.44 23.39 14.73
N ALA A 477 1.98 24.59 14.99
CA ALA A 477 3.36 24.93 14.67
C ALA A 477 4.38 24.04 15.41
N GLU A 478 4.14 23.74 16.69
CA GLU A 478 4.96 22.80 17.47
C GLU A 478 4.88 21.39 16.88
N LEU A 479 3.66 20.94 16.58
CA LEU A 479 3.37 19.56 16.18
C LEU A 479 3.80 19.25 14.74
N ILE A 480 3.62 20.19 13.81
CA ILE A 480 3.84 19.98 12.37
C ILE A 480 5.18 20.56 11.91
N THR A 481 5.52 21.76 12.35
CA THR A 481 6.64 22.53 11.78
C THR A 481 7.89 22.53 12.66
N PHE A 482 7.88 21.79 13.78
CA PHE A 482 8.94 21.85 14.80
C PHE A 482 9.21 23.28 15.29
N ASN A 483 8.18 24.14 15.30
CA ASN A 483 8.27 25.59 15.56
C ASN A 483 9.21 26.37 14.61
N SER A 484 9.49 25.85 13.42
CA SER A 484 10.30 26.55 12.42
C SER A 484 9.45 27.52 11.60
N ASN A 485 9.81 28.81 11.66
CA ASN A 485 9.21 29.84 10.81
C ASN A 485 9.54 29.63 9.33
N GLU A 486 10.75 29.12 9.03
CA GLU A 486 11.17 28.80 7.67
C GLU A 486 10.25 27.74 7.07
N VAL A 487 10.03 26.64 7.79
CA VAL A 487 9.10 25.57 7.37
C VAL A 487 7.69 26.12 7.19
N ARG A 488 7.23 26.92 8.15
CA ARG A 488 5.89 27.54 8.11
C ARG A 488 5.64 28.34 6.82
N GLU A 489 6.64 29.05 6.30
CA GLU A 489 6.52 29.84 5.07
C GLU A 489 6.46 28.96 3.81
N MET A 490 6.96 27.73 3.88
CA MET A 490 7.00 26.77 2.77
C MET A 490 5.73 25.90 2.66
N LEU A 491 4.87 25.86 3.68
CA LEU A 491 3.70 24.97 3.68
C LEU A 491 2.48 25.59 2.98
N LEU A 492 1.92 24.84 2.04
CA LEU A 492 0.58 25.07 1.50
C LEU A 492 -0.42 24.21 2.26
N ALA A 493 -1.28 24.83 3.06
CA ALA A 493 -2.29 24.13 3.87
C ALA A 493 -3.51 23.71 3.03
N ALA A 494 -4.34 22.81 3.58
CA ALA A 494 -5.51 22.24 2.90
C ALA A 494 -6.52 23.26 2.34
N ASP A 495 -6.61 24.48 2.89
CA ASP A 495 -7.44 25.57 2.36
C ASP A 495 -6.89 26.17 1.06
N GLN A 496 -5.64 25.90 0.73
CA GLN A 496 -4.94 26.30 -0.49
C GLN A 496 -4.73 25.13 -1.46
N LEU A 497 -4.80 23.89 -0.98
CA LEU A 497 -4.62 22.70 -1.81
C LEU A 497 -5.83 22.46 -2.71
N SER A 498 -5.59 22.24 -4.00
CA SER A 498 -6.62 21.85 -4.95
C SER A 498 -7.21 20.48 -4.62
N VAL A 499 -8.50 20.30 -4.85
CA VAL A 499 -9.18 18.98 -4.74
C VAL A 499 -8.56 17.90 -5.63
N LYS A 500 -7.78 18.27 -6.65
CA LYS A 500 -7.04 17.33 -7.49
C LYS A 500 -5.90 16.63 -6.75
N CYS A 501 -5.56 17.07 -5.55
CA CYS A 501 -4.57 16.40 -4.70
C CYS A 501 -5.16 15.21 -3.93
N LEU A 502 -6.48 14.99 -4.01
CA LEU A 502 -7.12 13.83 -3.36
C LEU A 502 -6.72 12.54 -4.06
N SER A 503 -6.39 11.51 -3.28
CA SER A 503 -6.11 10.18 -3.81
C SER A 503 -7.35 9.56 -4.46
N THR A 504 -7.16 8.64 -5.41
CA THR A 504 -8.27 7.93 -6.06
C THR A 504 -9.11 7.15 -5.04
N VAL A 505 -8.51 6.63 -3.97
CA VAL A 505 -9.23 5.94 -2.87
C VAL A 505 -10.16 6.90 -2.14
N CYS A 506 -9.67 8.10 -1.80
CA CYS A 506 -10.49 9.16 -1.18
C CYS A 506 -11.66 9.55 -2.11
N ARG A 507 -11.39 9.76 -3.41
CA ARG A 507 -12.43 10.05 -4.40
C ARG A 507 -13.46 8.93 -4.50
N GLN A 508 -13.03 7.68 -4.55
CA GLN A 508 -13.92 6.51 -4.57
C GLN A 508 -14.86 6.47 -3.36
N GLN A 509 -14.34 6.73 -2.16
CA GLN A 509 -15.16 6.81 -0.94
C GLN A 509 -16.19 7.94 -1.00
N LEU A 510 -15.80 9.13 -1.47
CA LEU A 510 -16.72 10.25 -1.65
C LEU A 510 -17.83 9.92 -2.66
N CYS A 511 -17.49 9.27 -3.77
CA CYS A 511 -18.47 8.86 -4.78
C CYS A 511 -19.47 7.84 -4.21
N ALA A 512 -18.99 6.85 -3.45
CA ALA A 512 -19.85 5.85 -2.81
C ALA A 512 -20.85 6.48 -1.83
N LEU A 513 -20.49 7.60 -1.19
CA LEU A 513 -21.36 8.32 -0.25
C LEU A 513 -22.29 9.33 -0.94
N LEU A 514 -21.81 10.05 -1.96
CA LEU A 514 -22.51 11.23 -2.51
C LEU A 514 -23.31 10.94 -3.79
N ASP A 515 -23.00 9.86 -4.52
CA ASP A 515 -23.74 9.48 -5.74
C ASP A 515 -25.14 8.91 -5.44
N PRO A 516 -25.35 8.06 -4.41
CA PRO A 516 -26.67 7.55 -4.10
C PRO A 516 -27.63 8.67 -3.69
N PRO A 517 -28.93 8.55 -4.02
CA PRO A 517 -29.93 9.53 -3.60
C PRO A 517 -30.05 9.53 -2.08
N GLU A 518 -29.93 10.71 -1.48
CA GLU A 518 -30.08 10.91 -0.04
C GLU A 518 -31.53 11.36 0.27
N PRO A 519 -32.19 10.84 1.32
CA PRO A 519 -33.59 11.14 1.63
C PRO A 519 -33.99 12.63 1.70
N LEU A 520 -33.07 13.52 2.06
CA LEU A 520 -33.26 14.97 2.13
C LEU A 520 -32.70 15.70 0.90
N GLY A 521 -32.24 14.97 -0.13
CA GLY A 521 -31.64 15.53 -1.35
C GLY A 521 -30.25 16.12 -1.12
N LYS A 522 -29.56 15.72 -0.05
CA LYS A 522 -28.21 16.19 0.30
C LYS A 522 -27.12 15.41 -0.44
N ASP A 523 -27.28 15.28 -1.74
CA ASP A 523 -26.41 14.52 -2.63
C ASP A 523 -25.42 15.44 -3.40
N TRP A 524 -24.70 14.84 -4.34
CA TRP A 524 -23.75 15.54 -5.23
C TRP A 524 -24.36 16.74 -5.96
N CYS A 525 -25.66 16.73 -6.27
CA CYS A 525 -26.32 17.78 -7.04
C CYS A 525 -26.47 19.04 -6.18
N LEU A 526 -26.92 18.87 -4.93
CA LEU A 526 -27.00 20.00 -3.99
C LEU A 526 -25.60 20.51 -3.60
N LEU A 527 -24.61 19.61 -3.51
CA LEU A 527 -23.21 20.01 -3.36
C LEU A 527 -22.72 20.85 -4.56
N ALA A 528 -23.05 20.48 -5.80
CA ALA A 528 -22.71 21.26 -6.99
C ALA A 528 -23.26 22.68 -6.91
N VAL A 529 -24.50 22.85 -6.43
CA VAL A 529 -25.11 24.17 -6.22
C VAL A 529 -24.33 24.97 -5.16
N GLN A 530 -23.95 24.34 -4.04
CA GLN A 530 -23.17 25.01 -2.99
C GLN A 530 -21.75 25.41 -3.43
N LEU A 531 -21.19 24.67 -4.39
CA LEU A 531 -19.89 24.96 -5.01
C LEU A 531 -19.99 25.93 -6.21
N ALA A 532 -21.17 26.51 -6.45
CA ALA A 532 -21.46 27.43 -7.56
C ALA A 532 -21.24 26.81 -8.96
N LEU A 533 -21.53 25.51 -9.10
CA LEU A 533 -21.43 24.73 -10.35
C LEU A 533 -22.81 24.39 -10.94
N GLN A 534 -23.86 25.16 -10.62
CA GLN A 534 -25.22 24.89 -11.07
C GLN A 534 -25.38 24.88 -12.59
N ASP A 535 -24.54 25.62 -13.33
CA ASP A 535 -24.53 25.63 -14.79
C ASP A 535 -23.93 24.35 -15.40
N LYS A 536 -23.24 23.53 -14.60
CA LYS A 536 -22.58 22.29 -15.02
C LYS A 536 -23.38 21.03 -14.70
N ILE A 537 -24.45 21.12 -13.90
CA ILE A 537 -25.23 19.95 -13.44
C ILE A 537 -25.70 19.08 -14.59
N ALA A 538 -26.28 19.65 -15.64
CA ALA A 538 -26.76 18.89 -16.80
C ALA A 538 -25.63 18.16 -17.55
N ALA A 539 -24.42 18.73 -17.56
CA ALA A 539 -23.25 18.09 -18.16
C ALA A 539 -22.70 16.96 -17.28
N ILE A 540 -22.74 17.13 -15.95
CA ILE A 540 -22.34 16.10 -14.98
C ILE A 540 -23.32 14.91 -15.03
N GLU A 541 -24.63 15.18 -15.06
CA GLU A 541 -25.68 14.14 -15.13
C GLU A 541 -25.64 13.35 -16.44
N ALA A 542 -25.22 13.99 -17.54
CA ALA A 542 -25.06 13.33 -18.83
C ALA A 542 -23.79 12.43 -18.91
N SER A 543 -22.91 12.48 -17.91
CA SER A 543 -21.71 11.65 -17.84
C SER A 543 -22.05 10.20 -17.52
N GLU A 544 -21.33 9.25 -18.13
CA GLU A 544 -21.42 7.83 -17.76
C GLU A 544 -20.61 7.50 -16.47
N ASN A 545 -19.77 8.44 -16.03
CA ASN A 545 -18.95 8.32 -14.83
C ASN A 545 -19.73 8.71 -13.57
N SER A 546 -19.12 8.50 -12.40
CA SER A 546 -19.64 9.04 -11.15
C SER A 546 -19.89 10.56 -11.28
N PRO A 547 -21.09 11.05 -10.93
CA PRO A 547 -21.36 12.47 -10.93
C PRO A 547 -20.50 13.21 -9.90
N THR A 548 -20.23 12.60 -8.73
CA THR A 548 -19.30 13.16 -7.73
C THR A 548 -17.88 13.24 -8.28
N ALA A 549 -17.36 12.18 -8.91
CA ALA A 549 -16.01 12.21 -9.50
C ALA A 549 -15.89 13.31 -10.56
N THR A 550 -16.88 13.38 -11.46
CA THR A 550 -16.94 14.39 -12.54
C THR A 550 -17.04 15.81 -11.98
N LEU A 551 -17.81 16.02 -10.92
CA LEU A 551 -17.88 17.29 -10.20
C LEU A 551 -16.51 17.71 -9.66
N LEU A 552 -15.78 16.77 -9.02
CA LEU A 552 -14.45 17.03 -8.48
C LEU A 552 -13.41 17.36 -9.57
N ASP A 553 -13.53 16.78 -10.77
CA ASP A 553 -12.64 17.08 -11.90
C ASP A 553 -12.83 18.51 -12.44
N ILE A 554 -14.09 18.96 -12.49
CA ILE A 554 -14.46 20.28 -13.00
C ILE A 554 -14.16 21.37 -11.96
N TYR A 555 -14.37 21.06 -10.68
CA TYR A 555 -14.17 21.99 -9.57
C TYR A 555 -12.71 22.44 -9.46
N GLN A 556 -12.50 23.77 -9.37
CA GLN A 556 -11.16 24.38 -9.27
C GLN A 556 -10.88 24.95 -7.88
N GLY A 557 -11.72 24.68 -6.88
CA GLY A 557 -11.50 25.17 -5.52
C GLY A 557 -10.64 24.25 -4.66
N SER A 558 -10.53 24.60 -3.38
CA SER A 558 -9.67 23.92 -2.43
C SER A 558 -10.37 22.81 -1.65
N ILE A 559 -9.56 21.93 -1.06
CA ILE A 559 -10.00 20.87 -0.14
C ILE A 559 -10.70 21.49 1.07
N GLY A 560 -10.12 22.55 1.66
CA GLY A 560 -10.73 23.24 2.80
C GLY A 560 -12.13 23.78 2.52
N LEU A 561 -12.36 24.38 1.35
CA LEU A 561 -13.69 24.85 0.96
C LEU A 561 -14.67 23.69 0.73
N LEU A 562 -14.20 22.57 0.14
CA LEU A 562 -15.02 21.38 -0.03
C LEU A 562 -15.48 20.79 1.32
N ILE A 563 -14.56 20.69 2.29
CA ILE A 563 -14.86 20.25 3.67
C ILE A 563 -15.91 21.16 4.30
N GLN A 564 -15.76 22.48 4.18
CA GLN A 564 -16.72 23.45 4.70
C GLN A 564 -18.11 23.24 4.07
N LYS A 565 -18.21 23.11 2.75
CA LYS A 565 -19.50 22.92 2.05
C LYS A 565 -20.18 21.62 2.41
N LEU A 566 -19.45 20.52 2.56
CA LEU A 566 -20.02 19.26 3.03
C LEU A 566 -20.59 19.39 4.46
N GLY A 567 -19.92 20.14 5.34
CA GLY A 567 -20.44 20.48 6.67
C GLY A 567 -21.71 21.34 6.61
N GLU A 568 -21.75 22.37 5.78
CA GLU A 568 -22.94 23.22 5.56
C GLU A 568 -24.13 22.42 5.00
N LEU A 569 -23.86 21.43 4.15
CA LEU A 569 -24.85 20.49 3.62
C LEU A 569 -25.36 19.50 4.69
N GLY A 570 -24.59 19.31 5.76
CA GLY A 570 -24.84 18.32 6.82
C GLY A 570 -24.50 16.89 6.40
N ARG A 571 -23.51 16.72 5.51
CA ARG A 571 -22.94 15.45 5.08
C ARG A 571 -21.65 15.16 5.85
N GLU A 572 -21.80 14.95 7.15
CA GLU A 572 -20.66 14.67 8.05
C GLU A 572 -19.95 13.36 7.67
N ASP A 573 -20.67 12.38 7.13
CA ASP A 573 -20.11 11.14 6.61
C ASP A 573 -19.07 11.36 5.50
N ALA A 574 -19.38 12.21 4.52
CA ALA A 574 -18.45 12.56 3.43
C ALA A 574 -17.38 13.56 3.89
N ARG A 575 -17.71 14.46 4.82
CA ARG A 575 -16.76 15.40 5.43
C ARG A 575 -15.69 14.66 6.23
N ASP A 576 -16.07 13.66 7.02
CA ASP A 576 -15.16 12.86 7.85
C ASP A 576 -14.13 12.11 7.02
N VAL A 577 -14.51 11.63 5.83
CA VAL A 577 -13.57 11.04 4.86
C VAL A 577 -12.46 12.03 4.51
N LEU A 578 -12.81 13.27 4.14
CA LEU A 578 -11.82 14.30 3.81
C LEU A 578 -10.97 14.70 5.01
N LEU A 579 -11.60 14.87 6.19
CA LEU A 579 -10.90 15.24 7.42
C LEU A 579 -9.82 14.21 7.81
N ARG A 580 -10.01 12.94 7.48
CA ARG A 580 -9.10 11.84 7.85
C ARG A 580 -8.08 11.46 6.79
N SER A 581 -8.43 11.61 5.51
CA SER A 581 -7.65 11.05 4.39
C SER A 581 -7.07 12.09 3.44
N ALA A 582 -7.52 13.33 3.47
CA ALA A 582 -6.96 14.39 2.64
C ALA A 582 -5.61 14.87 3.19
N PRO A 583 -4.67 15.29 2.32
CA PRO A 583 -3.39 15.83 2.78
C PRO A 583 -3.61 17.11 3.60
N LEU A 584 -3.00 17.17 4.80
CA LEU A 584 -3.02 18.35 5.66
C LEU A 584 -2.32 19.55 4.99
N TYR A 585 -1.18 19.29 4.34
CA TYR A 585 -0.37 20.29 3.67
C TYR A 585 0.45 19.67 2.53
N ARG A 586 1.09 20.54 1.73
CA ARG A 586 2.15 20.20 0.78
C ARG A 586 3.31 21.16 0.94
N ILE A 587 4.54 20.69 0.73
CA ILE A 587 5.75 21.52 0.69
C ILE A 587 5.83 22.24 -0.66
N ASN A 588 6.02 23.55 -0.64
CA ASN A 588 6.26 24.35 -1.83
C ASN A 588 7.76 24.48 -2.12
N PHE A 589 8.29 23.57 -2.94
CA PHE A 589 9.70 23.53 -3.32
C PHE A 589 10.17 24.77 -4.11
N ASP A 590 9.28 25.51 -4.76
CA ASP A 590 9.66 26.75 -5.47
C ASP A 590 10.17 27.83 -4.50
N LEU A 591 9.74 27.76 -3.23
CA LEU A 591 10.22 28.67 -2.17
C LEU A 591 11.58 28.25 -1.61
N MET A 592 12.03 27.00 -1.82
CA MET A 592 13.38 26.54 -1.42
C MET A 592 14.48 27.17 -2.28
N GLN A 593 14.24 27.41 -3.57
CA GLN A 593 15.24 27.98 -4.48
C GLN A 593 15.55 29.46 -4.21
N THR A 594 14.70 30.14 -3.42
CA THR A 594 14.86 31.56 -3.12
C THR A 594 15.86 31.88 -2.00
N GLN A 595 16.47 30.90 -1.34
CA GLN A 595 17.40 31.12 -0.22
C GLN A 595 18.89 30.78 -0.45
N GLU A 596 19.32 30.45 -1.67
CA GLU A 596 20.75 30.41 -2.00
C GLU A 596 21.11 31.21 -3.25
N THR A 597 21.48 32.48 -3.06
CA THR A 597 22.66 33.07 -3.73
C THR A 597 23.27 34.17 -2.86
N PRO A 598 24.29 33.84 -2.06
CA PRO A 598 25.41 34.74 -1.81
C PRO A 598 26.65 34.18 -2.50
N SER A 599 26.94 34.75 -3.68
CA SER A 599 28.25 34.88 -4.34
C SER A 599 29.25 33.71 -4.24
N ASP A 600 29.57 33.18 -5.43
CA ASP A 600 30.90 32.68 -5.79
C ASP A 600 32.03 33.54 -5.17
N SER A 601 32.59 33.09 -4.04
CA SER A 601 33.91 33.52 -3.60
C SER A 601 34.52 32.56 -2.57
N SER A 602 34.91 31.38 -3.00
CA SER A 602 36.13 30.70 -2.48
C SER A 602 36.40 29.40 -3.24
N GLN A 603 36.81 29.52 -4.50
CA GLN A 603 37.83 28.61 -5.00
C GLN A 603 39.14 28.87 -4.24
N ASN A 604 39.86 27.78 -3.95
CA ASN A 604 41.15 27.67 -3.27
C ASN A 604 41.08 27.47 -1.75
N LEU A 605 41.27 26.22 -1.31
CA LEU A 605 42.52 25.82 -0.67
C LEU A 605 42.67 24.30 -0.68
N SER A 606 43.74 23.87 -1.33
CA SER A 606 44.28 22.54 -1.51
C SER A 606 44.81 21.89 -0.21
N ARG A 607 44.40 20.67 0.10
CA ARG A 607 45.21 19.43 0.09
C ARG A 607 44.43 18.25 0.63
#